data_AF-A0A485A4M2-F1
#
_entry.id   AF-A0A485A4M2-F1
#
_cell.length_a   1.000
_cell.length_b   1.000
_cell.length_c   1.000
_cell.angle_alpha   90.00
_cell.angle_beta   90.00
_cell.angle_gamma   90.00
#
_symmetry.space_group_name_H-M   'P 1'
#
loop_
_entity.id
_entity.type
_entity.pdbx_description
1 polymer ?
#
loop_
_entity_poly.entity_id
_entity_poly.type
_entity_poly.pdbx_seq_one_letter_code
_entity_poly.pdbx_strand_id
1 'polypeptide(L)'
;MIIYLHGFDSNSPGNHEKVLQLQFIDPDVRLISYSTLHPKHDMQHLLKEVDKMLQLNADERPLICGVGLGGFWAERIGFLCDIRQVVFNPNLFPDENMEGKIDRPEEYMDIATKVRE
;
A
#
# COMPACT_ATOMS: atom_id res chain seq x y z
N MET A 1 9.56 10.85 -6.36
CA MET A 1 9.40 9.82 -5.31
C MET A 1 8.17 8.96 -5.58
N ILE A 2 8.40 7.65 -5.65
CA ILE A 2 7.36 6.64 -5.72
C ILE A 2 7.39 5.81 -4.43
N ILE A 3 6.30 5.82 -3.67
CA ILE A 3 6.08 4.90 -2.55
C ILE A 3 5.46 3.63 -3.10
N TYR A 4 6.06 2.47 -2.84
CA TYR A 4 5.59 1.18 -3.34
C TYR A 4 5.07 0.30 -2.20
N LEU A 5 3.84 -0.19 -2.36
CA LEU A 5 3.16 -1.13 -1.46
C LEU A 5 2.99 -2.48 -2.16
N HIS A 6 3.59 -3.51 -1.55
CA HIS A 6 3.59 -4.85 -2.10
C HIS A 6 2.27 -5.62 -1.92
N GLY A 7 2.13 -6.77 -2.58
CA GLY A 7 0.97 -7.66 -2.44
C GLY A 7 0.90 -8.40 -1.09
N PHE A 8 0.20 -9.53 -1.08
CA PHE A 8 0.18 -10.48 0.05
C PHE A 8 1.35 -11.48 -0.09
N ASP A 9 1.96 -11.88 1.03
CA ASP A 9 3.09 -12.83 1.09
C ASP A 9 4.27 -12.46 0.17
N SER A 10 4.72 -11.23 0.32
CA SER A 10 5.57 -10.56 -0.67
C SER A 10 7.08 -10.78 -0.48
N ASN A 11 7.49 -11.84 0.22
CA ASN A 11 8.89 -12.24 0.34
C ASN A 11 9.46 -12.84 -0.97
N SER A 12 8.69 -12.81 -2.06
CA SER A 12 9.09 -13.38 -3.34
C SER A 12 10.08 -12.47 -4.12
N PRO A 13 11.01 -13.06 -4.90
CA PRO A 13 11.94 -12.31 -5.77
C PRO A 13 11.25 -11.30 -6.71
N GLY A 14 10.01 -11.57 -7.11
CA GLY A 14 9.23 -10.69 -7.99
C GLY A 14 8.93 -9.32 -7.41
N ASN A 15 9.05 -9.12 -6.10
CA ASN A 15 8.95 -7.80 -5.50
C ASN A 15 10.18 -6.94 -5.74
N HIS A 16 11.37 -7.55 -5.65
CA HIS A 16 12.62 -6.86 -5.93
C HIS A 16 12.67 -6.41 -7.40
N GLU A 17 12.24 -7.27 -8.32
CA GLU A 17 12.14 -6.93 -9.75
C GLU A 17 11.19 -5.75 -10.01
N LYS A 18 10.03 -5.69 -9.34
CA LYS A 18 9.09 -4.56 -9.47
C LYS A 18 9.68 -3.26 -8.96
N VAL A 19 10.40 -3.28 -7.84
CA VAL A 19 11.10 -2.10 -7.32
C VAL A 19 12.15 -1.63 -8.33
N LEU A 20 12.95 -2.55 -8.89
CA LEU A 20 13.92 -2.22 -9.94
C LEU A 20 13.25 -1.61 -11.18
N GLN A 21 12.11 -2.15 -11.60
CA GLN A 21 11.33 -1.61 -12.72
C GLN A 21 10.85 -0.17 -12.46
N LEU A 22 10.34 0.11 -11.26
CA LEU A 22 9.94 1.46 -10.86
C LEU A 22 11.14 2.41 -10.80
N GLN A 23 12.33 1.91 -10.42
CA GLN A 23 13.55 2.72 -10.36
C GLN A 23 14.05 3.20 -11.73
N PHE A 24 13.65 2.54 -12.82
CA PHE A 24 13.86 3.07 -14.17
C PHE A 24 13.00 4.30 -14.49
N ILE A 25 11.88 4.50 -13.77
CA ILE A 25 10.96 5.63 -13.95
C ILE A 25 11.35 6.79 -13.03
N ASP A 26 11.64 6.49 -11.76
CA ASP A 26 12.00 7.47 -10.74
C ASP A 26 13.09 6.88 -9.83
N PRO A 27 14.24 7.54 -9.61
CA PRO A 27 15.31 7.00 -8.78
C PRO A 27 14.96 6.92 -7.28
N ASP A 28 13.97 7.69 -6.78
CA ASP A 28 13.50 7.67 -5.40
C ASP A 28 12.28 6.76 -5.25
N VAL A 29 12.50 5.44 -5.37
CA VAL A 29 11.49 4.42 -5.04
C VAL A 29 11.68 3.94 -3.62
N ARG A 30 10.63 4.07 -2.80
CA ARG A 30 10.62 3.64 -1.40
C ARG A 30 9.61 2.52 -1.21
N LEU A 31 10.11 1.32 -0.96
CA LEU A 31 9.29 0.19 -0.54
C LEU A 31 8.91 0.34 0.94
N ILE A 32 7.62 0.25 1.25
CA ILE A 32 7.16 0.08 2.64
C ILE A 32 6.76 -1.37 2.83
N SER A 33 7.50 -2.07 3.68
CA SER A 33 7.17 -3.43 4.11
C SER A 33 6.18 -3.38 5.27
N TYR A 34 5.16 -4.23 5.21
CA TYR A 34 4.11 -4.36 6.23
C TYR A 34 3.63 -5.82 6.32
N SER A 35 2.84 -6.17 7.35
CA SER A 35 2.60 -7.57 7.69
C SER A 35 1.76 -8.31 6.65
N THR A 36 0.83 -7.61 6.02
CA THR A 36 -0.22 -8.15 5.12
C THR A 36 -1.27 -9.02 5.83
N LEU A 37 -1.10 -9.26 7.14
CA LEU A 37 -1.89 -10.20 7.92
C LEU A 37 -2.87 -9.49 8.85
N HIS A 38 -2.49 -8.34 9.40
CA HIS A 38 -3.20 -7.69 10.50
C HIS A 38 -3.71 -6.30 10.06
N PRO A 39 -4.95 -6.16 9.57
CA PRO A 39 -5.38 -5.00 8.79
C PRO A 39 -5.28 -3.68 9.56
N LYS A 40 -5.72 -3.64 10.83
CA LYS A 40 -5.61 -2.43 11.65
C LYS A 40 -4.17 -2.03 11.95
N HIS A 41 -3.32 -3.01 12.25
CA HIS A 41 -1.90 -2.74 12.51
C HIS A 41 -1.22 -2.22 11.24
N ASP A 42 -1.51 -2.85 10.10
CA ASP A 42 -0.98 -2.44 8.79
C ASP A 42 -1.44 -1.03 8.43
N MET A 43 -2.71 -0.69 8.62
CA MET A 43 -3.21 0.67 8.39
C MET A 43 -2.45 1.72 9.21
N GLN A 44 -2.29 1.49 10.52
CA GLN A 44 -1.58 2.43 11.41
C GLN A 44 -0.11 2.58 11.02
N HIS A 45 0.55 1.47 10.71
CA HIS A 45 1.95 1.46 10.26
C HIS A 45 2.12 2.19 8.93
N LEU A 46 1.28 1.89 7.94
CA LEU A 46 1.35 2.50 6.61
C LEU A 46 1.08 4.00 6.66
N LEU A 47 0.07 4.46 7.40
CA LEU A 47 -0.19 5.89 7.57
C LEU A 47 1.02 6.62 8.16
N LYS A 48 1.63 6.04 9.20
CA LYS A 48 2.78 6.63 9.88
C LYS A 48 4.01 6.71 8.98
N GLU A 49 4.32 5.64 8.25
CA GLU A 49 5.49 5.63 7.37
C GLU A 49 5.31 6.55 6.17
N VAL A 50 4.10 6.59 5.58
CA VAL A 50 3.80 7.52 4.47
C VAL A 50 3.86 8.97 4.94
N ASP A 51 3.23 9.35 6.05
CA ASP A 51 3.29 10.71 6.60
C ASP A 51 4.73 11.15 6.86
N LYS A 52 5.53 10.29 7.49
CA LYS A 52 6.95 10.55 7.73
C LYS A 52 7.71 10.76 6.41
N MET A 53 7.45 9.96 5.38
CA MET A 53 8.09 10.14 4.08
C MET A 53 7.71 11.46 3.43
N LEU A 54 6.45 11.88 3.54
CA LEU A 54 5.97 13.16 2.98
C LEU A 54 6.58 14.37 3.69
N GLN A 55 6.68 14.33 5.02
CA GLN A 55 7.31 15.41 5.80
C GLN A 55 8.80 15.57 5.51
N LEU A 56 9.49 14.47 5.18
CA LEU A 56 10.93 14.46 4.90
C LEU A 56 11.26 14.68 3.42
N ASN A 57 10.27 14.71 2.53
CA ASN A 57 10.50 14.80 1.10
C ASN A 57 10.37 16.23 0.57
N ALA A 58 11.22 16.57 -0.40
CA ALA A 58 11.19 17.83 -1.13
C ALA A 58 10.42 17.73 -2.48
N ASP A 59 10.00 16.52 -2.88
CA ASP A 59 9.22 16.32 -4.10
C ASP A 59 7.80 16.87 -3.96
N GLU A 60 7.44 17.82 -4.83
CA GLU A 60 6.12 18.45 -4.87
C GLU A 60 5.01 17.50 -5.35
N ARG A 61 5.35 16.34 -5.94
CA ARG A 61 4.39 15.44 -6.56
C ARG A 61 4.67 13.97 -6.25
N PRO A 62 4.60 13.55 -4.97
CA PRO A 62 4.72 12.14 -4.62
C PRO A 62 3.65 11.28 -5.30
N LEU A 63 3.98 10.00 -5.50
CA LEU A 63 3.07 8.98 -6.01
C LEU A 63 3.09 7.76 -5.08
N ILE A 64 1.92 7.20 -4.76
CA ILE A 64 1.81 5.89 -4.12
C ILE A 64 1.35 4.84 -5.12
N CYS A 65 2.05 3.72 -5.14
CA CYS A 65 1.88 2.62 -6.08
C CYS A 65 1.60 1.33 -5.32
N GLY A 66 0.54 0.61 -5.69
CA GLY A 66 0.16 -0.64 -5.04
C GLY A 66 -0.09 -1.78 -6.00
N VAL A 67 0.31 -3.00 -5.63
CA VAL A 67 0.03 -4.23 -6.41
C VAL A 67 -0.73 -5.25 -5.58
N GLY A 68 -1.74 -5.92 -6.15
CA GLY A 68 -2.52 -6.92 -5.41
C GLY A 68 -3.13 -6.33 -4.13
N LEU A 69 -2.82 -6.91 -2.96
CA LEU A 69 -3.24 -6.37 -1.67
C LEU A 69 -2.68 -4.97 -1.39
N GLY A 70 -1.48 -4.65 -1.87
CA GLY A 70 -0.93 -3.29 -1.78
C GLY A 70 -1.76 -2.27 -2.55
N GLY A 71 -2.54 -2.71 -3.55
CA GLY A 71 -3.51 -1.88 -4.25
C GLY A 71 -4.68 -1.45 -3.37
N PHE A 72 -5.15 -2.31 -2.44
CA PHE A 72 -6.13 -1.92 -1.43
C PHE A 72 -5.61 -0.74 -0.63
N TRP A 73 -4.39 -0.88 -0.09
CA TRP A 73 -3.78 0.12 0.77
C TRP A 73 -3.37 1.39 0.04
N ALA A 74 -2.85 1.28 -1.18
CA ALA A 74 -2.42 2.43 -1.95
C ALA A 74 -3.59 3.39 -2.22
N GLU A 75 -4.81 2.87 -2.45
CA GLU A 75 -6.00 3.70 -2.59
C GLU A 75 -6.38 4.39 -1.26
N ARG A 76 -6.48 3.65 -0.14
CA ARG A 76 -6.91 4.23 1.15
C ARG A 76 -5.89 5.18 1.75
N ILE A 77 -4.63 4.75 1.83
CA ILE A 77 -3.53 5.57 2.37
C ILE A 77 -3.28 6.76 1.44
N GLY A 78 -3.38 6.54 0.14
CA GLY A 78 -3.24 7.61 -0.83
C GLY A 78 -4.31 8.68 -0.70
N PHE A 79 -5.56 8.28 -0.47
CA PHE A 79 -6.66 9.18 -0.19
C PHE A 79 -6.43 9.96 1.12
N LEU A 80 -6.11 9.26 2.22
CA LEU A 80 -5.94 9.87 3.55
C LEU A 80 -4.74 10.84 3.62
N CYS A 81 -3.71 10.61 2.81
CA CYS A 81 -2.52 11.46 2.75
C CYS A 81 -2.52 12.48 1.59
N ASP A 82 -3.62 12.59 0.83
CA ASP A 82 -3.75 13.46 -0.36
C ASP A 82 -2.60 13.31 -1.38
N ILE A 83 -2.28 12.05 -1.71
CA ILE A 83 -1.23 11.70 -2.68
C ILE A 83 -1.78 10.91 -3.85
N ARG A 84 -1.22 11.14 -5.04
CA ARG A 84 -1.66 10.49 -6.28
C ARG A 84 -1.46 8.98 -6.18
N GLN A 85 -2.46 8.21 -6.60
CA GLN A 85 -2.44 6.75 -6.50
C GLN A 85 -2.35 6.09 -7.88
N VAL A 86 -1.55 5.02 -7.97
CA VAL A 86 -1.55 4.07 -9.10
C VAL A 86 -1.67 2.66 -8.53
N VAL A 87 -2.60 1.87 -9.06
CA VAL A 87 -2.83 0.50 -8.60
C VAL A 87 -2.80 -0.49 -9.75
N PHE A 88 -2.12 -1.62 -9.56
CA PHE A 88 -1.99 -2.68 -10.56
C PHE A 88 -2.58 -3.98 -10.04
N ASN A 89 -3.57 -4.51 -10.77
CA ASN A 89 -4.30 -5.72 -10.40
C ASN A 89 -4.69 -5.72 -8.90
N PRO A 90 -5.37 -4.66 -8.40
CA PRO A 90 -5.64 -4.50 -6.98
C PRO A 90 -6.62 -5.56 -6.49
N ASN A 91 -6.40 -6.02 -5.26
CA ASN A 91 -7.41 -6.75 -4.51
C ASN A 91 -8.25 -5.73 -3.70
N LEU A 92 -9.45 -5.39 -4.18
CA LEU A 92 -10.29 -4.38 -3.54
C LEU A 92 -11.22 -4.93 -2.45
N PHE A 93 -11.37 -6.25 -2.37
CA PHE A 93 -12.24 -6.95 -1.42
C PHE A 93 -11.47 -8.07 -0.70
N PRO A 94 -10.41 -7.74 0.08
CA PRO A 94 -9.63 -8.76 0.79
C PRO A 94 -10.47 -9.54 1.80
N ASP A 95 -11.50 -8.90 2.35
CA ASP A 95 -12.47 -9.51 3.26
C ASP A 95 -13.23 -10.69 2.62
N GLU A 96 -13.55 -10.59 1.32
CA GLU A 96 -14.29 -11.63 0.59
C GLU A 96 -13.39 -12.77 0.07
N ASN A 97 -12.15 -12.46 -0.33
CA ASN A 97 -11.33 -13.40 -1.11
C ASN A 97 -10.01 -13.85 -0.42
N MET A 98 -9.76 -13.40 0.81
CA MET A 98 -8.59 -13.80 1.59
C MET A 98 -8.94 -14.49 2.91
N GLU A 99 -10.17 -14.99 3.07
CA GLU A 99 -10.54 -15.80 4.23
C GLU A 99 -9.55 -16.95 4.47
N GLY A 100 -9.12 -17.12 5.72
CA GLY A 100 -8.11 -18.11 6.11
C GLY A 100 -6.66 -17.75 5.76
N LYS A 101 -6.41 -16.61 5.09
CA LYS A 101 -5.06 -16.11 4.77
C LYS A 101 -4.64 -14.90 5.60
N ILE A 102 -5.62 -14.12 6.08
CA ILE A 102 -5.43 -12.90 6.87
C ILE A 102 -6.20 -13.00 8.18
N ASP A 103 -5.75 -12.25 9.18
CA ASP A 103 -6.46 -12.17 10.44
C ASP A 103 -7.62 -11.21 10.31
N ARG A 104 -8.78 -11.63 10.84
CA ARG A 104 -9.98 -10.81 10.96
C ARG A 104 -10.34 -10.07 9.65
N PRO A 105 -10.70 -10.81 8.57
CA PRO A 105 -11.02 -10.21 7.28
C PRO A 105 -12.07 -9.08 7.37
N GLU A 106 -12.99 -9.15 8.34
CA GLU A 106 -14.00 -8.11 8.60
C GLU A 106 -13.42 -6.72 8.87
N GLU A 107 -12.16 -6.64 9.32
CA GLU A 107 -11.49 -5.35 9.55
C GLU A 107 -11.18 -4.62 8.23
N TYR A 108 -10.97 -5.32 7.12
CA TYR A 108 -10.82 -4.68 5.81
C TYR A 108 -12.12 -3.98 5.39
N MET A 109 -13.28 -4.58 5.66
CA MET A 109 -14.58 -3.99 5.39
C MET A 109 -14.82 -2.73 6.27
N ASP A 110 -14.54 -2.81 7.57
CA ASP A 110 -14.65 -1.65 8.49
C ASP A 110 -13.74 -0.49 8.09
N ILE A 111 -12.52 -0.78 7.59
CA ILE A 111 -11.62 0.25 7.06
C ILE A 111 -12.17 0.83 5.75
N ALA A 112 -12.69 -0.01 4.85
CA ALA A 112 -13.17 0.41 3.55
C ALA A 112 -14.39 1.36 3.64
N THR A 113 -15.28 1.14 4.62
CA THR A 113 -16.44 2.03 4.83
C THR A 113 -16.03 3.38 5.38
N LYS A 114 -15.06 3.43 6.30
CA LYS A 114 -14.60 4.67 6.95
C LYS A 114 -13.79 5.61 6.07
N VAL A 115 -13.15 5.09 5.01
CA VAL A 115 -12.28 5.90 4.13
C VAL A 115 -13.04 6.42 2.89
N ARG A 116 -14.33 6.09 2.74
CA ARG A 116 -15.17 6.49 1.60
C ARG A 116 -16.23 7.55 1.93
N GLU A 117 -16.39 7.91 3.20
CA GLU A 117 -17.24 9.02 3.67
C GLU A 117 -16.44 10.31 3.79
#